data_AF-A0A011UQN0-F1
#
_entry.id   AF-A0A011UQN0-F1
#
_cell.length_a   1.000
_cell.length_b   1.000
_cell.length_c   1.000
_cell.angle_alpha   90.00
_cell.angle_beta   90.00
_cell.angle_gamma   90.00
#
_symmetry.space_group_name_H-M   'P 1'
#
loop_
_entity.id
_entity.type
_entity.pdbx_description
1 polymer ?
#
loop_
_entity_poly.entity_id
_entity_poly.type
_entity_poly.pdbx_seq_one_letter_code
_entity_poly.pdbx_strand_id
1 'polypeptide(L)'
;PRRLSANQPPTLDYTLNCEEPHMLATIAEFEHDLIVERTHDGLAAARARGRKGGPKFKMTPTKIRQARAMYDESAHTVQEIADTFGVSRPTIYRHLADHVERA
;
A
#
# COMPACT_ATOMS: atom_id res chain seq x y z
N PRO A 1 34.88 -57.47 -19.89
CA PRO A 1 33.98 -56.90 -20.91
C PRO A 1 32.49 -57.01 -20.52
N ARG A 2 31.99 -56.01 -19.77
CA ARG A 2 30.57 -55.81 -19.46
C ARG A 2 30.26 -54.31 -19.38
N ARG A 3 29.33 -53.83 -20.22
CA ARG A 3 28.17 -52.96 -19.85
C ARG A 3 27.34 -52.72 -21.13
N LEU A 4 26.19 -53.38 -21.29
CA LEU A 4 24.83 -52.78 -21.19
C LEU A 4 24.70 -51.57 -22.13
N SER A 5 24.27 -51.72 -23.39
CA SER A 5 22.89 -51.91 -23.87
C SER A 5 21.85 -51.05 -23.15
N ALA A 6 21.20 -50.21 -23.97
CA ALA A 6 19.88 -49.60 -23.79
C ALA A 6 19.68 -48.74 -22.54
N ASN A 7 19.73 -47.41 -22.74
CA ASN A 7 18.80 -46.43 -22.15
C ASN A 7 19.25 -45.03 -22.58
N GLN A 8 19.02 -44.66 -23.84
CA GLN A 8 18.79 -43.26 -24.15
C GLN A 8 17.32 -43.01 -23.80
N PRO A 9 16.99 -42.25 -22.73
CA PRO A 9 15.59 -41.93 -22.47
C PRO A 9 15.06 -41.14 -23.67
N PRO A 10 13.81 -41.36 -24.11
CA PRO A 10 13.21 -40.49 -25.11
C PRO A 10 13.24 -39.07 -24.55
N THR A 11 13.87 -38.14 -25.28
CA THR A 11 13.60 -36.72 -25.09
C THR A 11 12.14 -36.56 -25.49
N LEU A 12 11.23 -36.71 -24.52
CA LEU A 12 9.87 -36.29 -24.77
C LEU A 12 9.98 -34.77 -24.92
N ASP A 13 9.79 -34.33 -26.14
CA ASP A 13 9.51 -32.96 -26.47
C ASP A 13 8.12 -32.66 -25.89
N TYR A 14 8.06 -32.43 -24.57
CA TYR A 14 6.91 -31.81 -23.92
C TYR A 14 6.90 -30.31 -24.26
N THR A 15 7.12 -29.93 -25.52
CA THR A 15 6.57 -28.69 -26.08
C THR A 15 5.08 -28.93 -26.38
N LEU A 16 4.38 -29.50 -25.40
CA LEU A 16 2.93 -29.55 -25.34
C LEU A 16 2.50 -28.12 -25.13
N ASN A 17 2.20 -27.46 -26.24
CA ASN A 17 1.34 -26.30 -26.39
C ASN A 17 1.16 -25.47 -25.11
N CYS A 18 1.95 -24.38 -25.00
CA CYS A 18 1.58 -23.21 -24.20
C CYS A 18 0.30 -22.52 -24.71
N GLU A 19 -0.30 -23.00 -25.80
CA GLU A 19 -1.68 -22.75 -26.20
C GLU A 19 -2.56 -23.65 -25.30
N GLU A 20 -3.16 -23.23 -24.19
CA GLU A 20 -4.17 -22.18 -24.12
C GLU A 20 -4.53 -21.89 -22.65
N PRO A 21 -3.96 -20.88 -21.98
CA PRO A 21 -4.60 -20.26 -20.82
C PRO A 21 -5.53 -19.12 -21.22
N HIS A 22 -5.75 -18.82 -22.51
CA HIS A 22 -6.48 -17.61 -22.93
C HIS A 22 -7.92 -17.57 -22.39
N MET A 23 -8.68 -18.66 -22.54
CA MET A 23 -10.06 -18.72 -22.04
C MET A 23 -10.13 -18.60 -20.51
N LEU A 24 -9.21 -19.24 -19.79
CA LEU A 24 -9.15 -19.17 -18.33
C LEU A 24 -8.71 -17.79 -17.84
N ALA A 25 -7.81 -17.13 -18.56
CA ALA A 25 -7.40 -15.76 -18.28
C ALA A 25 -8.57 -14.79 -18.46
N THR A 26 -9.34 -14.89 -19.55
CA THR A 26 -10.52 -14.04 -19.78
C THR A 26 -11.59 -14.24 -18.70
N ILE A 27 -11.82 -15.47 -18.24
CA ILE A 27 -12.77 -15.74 -17.15
C ILE A 27 -12.25 -15.15 -15.83
N ALA A 28 -10.96 -15.30 -15.53
CA ALA A 28 -10.37 -14.74 -14.32
C ALA A 28 -10.44 -13.20 -14.29
N GLU A 29 -10.24 -12.54 -15.44
CA GLU A 29 -10.38 -11.09 -15.59
C GLU A 29 -11.84 -10.66 -15.35
N PHE A 30 -12.81 -11.36 -15.91
CA PHE A 30 -14.24 -11.07 -15.70
C PHE A 30 -14.66 -11.22 -14.23
N GLU A 31 -14.23 -12.29 -13.57
CA GLU A 31 -14.51 -12.49 -12.14
C GLU A 31 -13.86 -11.41 -11.27
N HIS A 32 -12.63 -11.01 -11.59
CA HIS A 32 -11.96 -9.91 -10.92
C HIS A 32 -12.73 -8.60 -11.06
N ASP A 33 -13.19 -8.27 -12.26
CA ASP A 33 -13.94 -7.04 -12.51
C ASP A 33 -15.26 -7.00 -11.72
N LEU A 34 -15.97 -8.12 -11.64
CA LEU A 34 -17.16 -8.23 -10.79
C LEU A 34 -16.86 -8.02 -9.29
N ILE A 35 -15.73 -8.55 -8.81
CA ILE A 35 -15.28 -8.34 -7.42
C ILE A 35 -14.94 -6.87 -7.16
N VAL A 36 -14.28 -6.22 -8.13
CA VAL A 36 -13.93 -4.79 -8.08
C VAL A 36 -15.19 -3.94 -8.02
N GLU A 37 -16.14 -4.15 -8.95
CA GLU A 37 -17.41 -3.41 -8.99
C GLU A 37 -18.16 -3.51 -7.65
N ARG A 38 -18.30 -4.73 -7.12
CA ARG A 38 -18.96 -4.96 -5.84
C ARG A 38 -18.24 -4.26 -4.68
N THR A 39 -16.91 -4.18 -4.72
CA THR A 39 -16.11 -3.46 -3.72
C THR A 39 -16.35 -1.96 -3.82
N HIS A 40 -16.45 -1.42 -5.04
CA HIS A 40 -16.77 -0.01 -5.28
C HIS A 40 -18.16 0.35 -4.76
N ASP A 41 -19.16 -0.49 -5.01
CA ASP A 41 -20.52 -0.30 -4.50
C ASP A 41 -20.55 -0.31 -2.96
N GLY A 42 -19.85 -1.26 -2.35
CA GLY A 42 -19.70 -1.32 -0.89
C GLY A 42 -19.04 -0.08 -0.31
N LEU A 43 -17.98 0.42 -0.96
CA LEU A 43 -17.30 1.66 -0.60
C LEU A 43 -18.20 2.88 -0.76
N ALA A 44 -18.98 2.95 -1.84
CA ALA A 44 -19.94 4.03 -2.09
C ALA A 44 -21.02 4.05 -1.01
N ALA A 45 -21.60 2.90 -0.68
CA ALA A 45 -22.57 2.76 0.40
C ALA A 45 -21.97 3.13 1.77
N ALA A 46 -20.70 2.75 2.03
CA ALA A 46 -20.01 3.14 3.27
C ALA A 46 -19.76 4.65 3.35
N ARG A 47 -19.38 5.29 2.24
CA ARG A 47 -19.21 6.74 2.14
C ARG A 47 -20.54 7.48 2.33
N ALA A 48 -21.63 6.98 1.75
CA ALA A 48 -22.98 7.53 1.94
C ALA A 48 -23.42 7.48 3.42
N ARG A 49 -23.02 6.45 4.16
CA ARG A 49 -23.18 6.36 5.62
C ARG A 49 -22.22 7.26 6.43
N GLY A 50 -21.41 8.09 5.78
CA GLY A 50 -20.49 9.02 6.42
C GLY A 50 -19.13 8.43 6.85
N ARG A 51 -18.80 7.19 6.46
CA ARG A 51 -17.48 6.63 6.77
C ARG A 51 -16.40 7.28 5.91
N LYS A 52 -15.50 8.02 6.55
CA LYS A 52 -14.26 8.51 5.92
C LYS A 52 -13.23 7.37 5.91
N GLY A 53 -12.99 6.79 4.74
CA GLY A 53 -11.94 5.79 4.53
C GLY A 53 -10.53 6.39 4.64
N GLY A 54 -9.51 5.53 4.58
CA GLY A 54 -8.10 5.93 4.64
C GLY A 54 -7.46 5.78 6.04
N PRO A 55 -6.14 5.99 6.13
CA PRO A 55 -5.41 5.86 7.38
C PRO A 55 -5.81 6.95 8.37
N LYS A 56 -5.90 6.59 9.66
CA LYS A 56 -6.09 7.58 10.72
C LYS A 56 -4.86 8.47 10.80
N PHE A 57 -5.09 9.78 10.81
CA PHE A 57 -4.01 10.73 10.89
C PHE A 57 -3.35 10.70 12.27
N LYS A 58 -2.04 10.41 12.33
CA LYS A 58 -1.31 10.31 13.61
C LYS A 58 -1.20 11.66 14.34
N MET A 59 -1.22 12.76 13.59
CA MET A 59 -0.96 14.11 14.06
C MET A 59 -2.26 14.94 14.14
N THR A 60 -2.98 14.83 15.25
CA THR A 60 -4.23 15.58 15.45
C THR A 60 -3.98 17.10 15.55
N PRO A 61 -4.97 17.97 15.30
CA PRO A 61 -4.79 19.43 15.42
C PRO A 61 -4.22 19.87 16.77
N THR A 62 -4.59 19.18 17.85
CA THR A 62 -4.03 19.42 19.19
C THR A 62 -2.54 19.09 19.26
N LYS A 63 -2.11 17.97 18.68
CA LYS A 63 -0.68 17.61 18.62
C LYS A 63 0.12 18.58 17.76
N ILE A 64 -0.46 19.10 16.68
CA ILE A 64 0.20 20.11 15.84
C ILE A 64 0.46 21.39 16.64
N ARG A 65 -0.54 21.87 17.41
CA ARG A 65 -0.35 23.04 18.27
C ARG A 65 0.73 22.81 19.33
N GLN A 66 0.77 21.62 19.93
CA GLN A 66 1.80 21.27 20.92
C GLN A 66 3.19 21.18 20.29
N ALA A 67 3.32 20.54 19.13
CA ALA A 67 4.57 20.46 18.38
C ALA A 67 5.08 21.85 17.98
N ARG A 68 4.18 22.78 17.66
CA ARG A 68 4.53 24.17 17.38
C ARG A 68 5.02 24.91 18.62
N ALA A 69 4.33 24.79 19.76
CA ALA A 69 4.78 25.40 21.01
C ALA A 69 6.20 24.93 21.38
N MET A 70 6.46 23.61 21.26
CA MET A 70 7.79 23.03 21.49
C MET A 70 8.85 23.55 20.50
N TYR A 71 8.47 23.84 19.25
CA TYR A 71 9.35 24.41 18.25
C TYR A 71 9.65 25.90 18.52
N ASP A 72 8.62 26.68 18.85
CA ASP A 72 8.72 28.11 19.12
C ASP A 72 9.54 28.39 20.40
N GLU A 73 9.40 27.52 21.41
CA GLU A 73 10.22 27.56 22.63
C GLU A 73 11.72 27.29 22.38
N SER A 74 12.10 26.81 21.18
CA SER A 74 13.48 26.52 20.76
C SER A 74 14.28 25.60 21.70
N ALA A 75 13.62 24.99 22.69
CA ALA A 75 14.24 24.17 23.72
C ALA A 75 14.49 22.72 23.27
N HIS A 76 13.86 22.29 22.17
CA HIS A 76 13.90 20.91 21.69
C HIS A 76 14.26 20.87 20.21
N THR A 77 15.09 19.92 19.82
CA THR A 77 15.40 19.69 18.41
C THR A 77 14.20 19.08 17.68
N VAL A 78 14.10 19.33 16.36
CA VAL A 78 13.03 18.74 15.53
C VAL A 78 13.02 17.21 15.58
N GLN A 79 14.18 16.59 15.84
CA GLN A 79 14.29 15.14 16.01
C GLN A 79 13.60 14.68 17.30
N GLU A 80 13.87 15.32 18.43
CA GLU A 80 13.27 14.98 19.73
C GLU A 80 11.75 15.20 19.72
N ILE A 81 11.28 16.26 19.04
CA ILE A 81 9.85 16.50 18.84
C ILE A 81 9.23 15.37 18.02
N ALA A 82 9.90 14.95 16.93
CA ALA A 82 9.43 13.86 16.08
C ALA A 82 9.35 12.52 16.85
N ASP A 83 10.37 12.23 17.66
CA ASP A 83 10.44 11.03 18.50
C ASP A 83 9.35 11.02 19.58
N THR A 84 9.08 12.17 20.21
CA THR A 84 8.01 12.34 21.21
C THR A 84 6.64 12.01 20.64
N PHE A 85 6.38 12.39 19.38
CA PHE A 85 5.10 12.13 18.72
C PHE A 85 5.07 10.82 17.91
N GLY A 86 6.19 10.09 17.81
CA GLY A 86 6.32 8.87 17.02
C GLY A 86 6.09 9.08 15.53
N VAL A 87 6.50 10.23 15.01
CA VAL A 87 6.39 10.61 13.59
C VAL A 87 7.75 10.88 12.99
N SER A 88 7.84 10.92 11.66
CA SER A 88 9.09 11.28 10.99
C SER A 88 9.32 12.80 11.00
N ARG A 89 10.60 13.24 11.01
CA ARG A 89 10.98 14.66 10.83
C ARG A 89 10.24 15.38 9.70
N PRO A 90 10.13 14.83 8.47
CA PRO A 90 9.41 15.50 7.38
C PRO A 90 7.91 15.65 7.66
N THR A 91 7.32 14.81 8.52
CA THR A 91 5.92 14.98 8.95
C THR A 91 5.76 16.22 9.83
N ILE A 92 6.71 16.48 10.74
CA ILE A 92 6.71 17.71 11.54
C ILE A 92 6.81 18.94 10.64
N TYR A 93 7.79 18.98 9.74
CA TYR A 93 7.98 20.13 8.83
C TYR A 93 6.77 20.40 7.95
N ARG A 94 6.13 19.35 7.40
CA ARG A 94 4.91 19.50 6.60
C ARG A 94 3.81 20.23 7.37
N HIS A 95 3.61 19.88 8.64
CA HIS A 95 2.59 20.53 9.48
C HIS A 95 2.97 21.93 9.94
N LEU A 96 4.26 22.21 10.13
CA LEU A 96 4.71 23.56 10.45
C LEU A 96 4.54 24.49 9.24
N ALA A 97 4.84 24.03 8.02
CA ALA A 97 4.67 24.81 6.79
C ALA A 97 3.19 25.03 6.41
N ASP A 98 2.36 23.99 6.49
CA ASP A 98 0.93 24.02 6.12
C ASP A 98 0.09 25.02 6.94
N HIS A 99 0.56 25.41 8.12
CA HIS A 99 -0.12 26.36 9.01
C HIS A 99 0.30 27.81 8.78
N VAL A 100 1.48 28.06 8.21
CA VAL A 100 1.94 29.42 7.88
C VAL A 100 1.18 29.97 6.67
N GLU A 101 0.81 29.12 5.70
CA GLU A 101 0.06 29.57 4.52
C GLU A 101 -1.46 29.67 4.72
N ARG A 102 -2.00 29.15 5.82
CA ARG A 102 -3.45 29.17 6.13
C ARG A 102 -3.84 30.22 7.18
N ALA A 103 -2.88 30.96 7.72
CA ALA A 103 -3.06 32.05 8.68
C ALA A 103 -2.90 33.40 7.98
#